data_AF-C1FFK7-F1
#
_entry.id   AF-C1FFK7-F1
#
_cell.length_a   1.000
_cell.length_b   1.000
_cell.length_c   1.000
_cell.angle_alpha   90.00
_cell.angle_beta   90.00
_cell.angle_gamma   90.00
#
_symmetry.space_group_name_H-M   'P 1'
#
loop_
_entity.id
_entity.type
_entity.pdbx_description
1 polymer ?
#
loop_
_entity_poly.entity_id
_entity_poly.type
_entity_poly.pdbx_seq_one_letter_code
_entity_poly.pdbx_strand_id
1 'polypeptide(L)'
;MAMSTLTPPVVARCARSASRSRSDGPASSSRVSRVTAAAPARRWAPSPGSPSRRFRTGPRAAPAPAPSASIAPADGFVPAIDIARDTAGATSSISPAATRLSDPIADVAVDAWSVTGGTTLGAKFAGVETKLFQAGLLPYLAYLYFLGKDEARTPAASNFGARFLLLFVFATIPAGIVAKTRYGDILANVDVLHGSSESLLTVSNFLFAFGFASALADAAANGGDDSIGDESAGDDGDEESLLKRRMSAPAALALLVGAAGAGSFALSLGAQTVNLGPALHEPSNALSVPTWAVHVSSVTEWALAMRLIYAFADVSGNKNWRNVSVAMTPFLASGFCACTFHLFYNSPGVNALVPLQALLTLLGNCACGVAAWSVVKEGEAMKVDEAMKADETNRVMIPPRVTSSFDWAPEPNAASVLKLAAWSAIGAAGVKYGELLCGTFFLEPTYGKALAIVAAPTAIWCAVVFGGTDRSSPGSSFLSGLSMDKVKSFGKAGTIAYVIVELGFWAIAFPVAFGWYRVAEGTWLDLADAGDKARLFGAGAVFVNGVRALVPLRLAAALALAPYVESAMGGGAVGAGDEDGDE
;
A
#
# COMPACT_ATOMS: atom_id res chain seq x y z
N MET A 1 -41.82 -41.95 -39.31
CA MET A 1 -41.97 -41.54 -37.89
C MET A 1 -40.55 -41.42 -37.33
N ALA A 2 -40.23 -40.36 -36.59
CA ALA A 2 -38.85 -39.91 -36.25
C ALA A 2 -37.97 -39.50 -37.46
N MET A 3 -36.90 -38.72 -37.20
CA MET A 3 -36.11 -37.98 -38.20
C MET A 3 -34.59 -37.93 -37.87
N SER A 4 -33.77 -37.84 -38.92
CA SER A 4 -32.54 -37.01 -39.06
C SER A 4 -31.41 -37.07 -37.99
N THR A 5 -30.25 -37.73 -38.22
CA THR A 5 -29.00 -37.30 -38.97
C THR A 5 -28.12 -36.26 -38.23
N LEU A 6 -26.76 -36.28 -38.16
CA LEU A 6 -25.59 -37.11 -38.61
C LEU A 6 -24.41 -36.74 -37.65
N THR A 7 -23.64 -37.63 -36.99
CA THR A 7 -22.45 -38.45 -37.39
C THR A 7 -21.12 -37.71 -37.72
N PRO A 8 -19.92 -38.31 -37.47
CA PRO A 8 -18.73 -37.58 -36.96
C PRO A 8 -17.42 -37.78 -37.82
N PRO A 9 -16.18 -38.05 -37.30
CA PRO A 9 -15.19 -37.03 -36.85
C PRO A 9 -13.68 -37.25 -37.22
N VAL A 10 -12.79 -36.41 -36.66
CA VAL A 10 -11.30 -36.55 -36.39
C VAL A 10 -10.33 -36.74 -37.58
N VAL A 11 -9.23 -35.96 -37.58
CA VAL A 11 -7.78 -36.37 -37.71
C VAL A 11 -6.92 -35.14 -38.09
N ALA A 12 -5.67 -35.06 -37.61
CA ALA A 12 -4.74 -33.95 -37.84
C ALA A 12 -3.40 -34.40 -38.44
N ARG A 13 -2.74 -33.54 -39.24
CA ARG A 13 -1.26 -33.51 -39.41
C ARG A 13 -0.73 -32.24 -40.09
N CYS A 14 0.59 -32.04 -40.01
CA CYS A 14 1.33 -30.86 -40.47
C CYS A 14 1.81 -30.97 -41.94
N ALA A 15 2.14 -29.84 -42.60
CA ALA A 15 3.53 -29.50 -43.01
C ALA A 15 3.70 -28.40 -44.10
N ARG A 16 4.65 -27.47 -43.87
CA ARG A 16 5.68 -26.91 -44.79
C ARG A 16 5.33 -26.19 -46.13
N SER A 17 5.51 -24.85 -46.10
CA SER A 17 6.44 -24.01 -46.92
C SER A 17 6.33 -23.84 -48.46
N ALA A 18 6.74 -22.63 -48.91
CA ALA A 18 7.16 -22.22 -50.29
C ALA A 18 6.02 -22.01 -51.33
N SER A 19 6.11 -21.15 -52.38
CA SER A 19 7.13 -20.16 -52.80
C SER A 19 6.59 -19.04 -53.73
N ARG A 20 7.42 -18.00 -53.96
CA ARG A 20 7.32 -16.84 -54.87
C ARG A 20 6.68 -17.03 -56.29
N SER A 21 5.89 -16.03 -56.74
CA SER A 21 6.03 -15.24 -58.02
C SER A 21 4.84 -14.26 -58.19
N ARG A 22 4.98 -12.97 -58.57
CA ARG A 22 5.03 -12.37 -59.94
C ARG A 22 3.88 -12.82 -60.88
N SER A 23 3.20 -11.96 -61.66
CA SER A 23 3.45 -10.53 -62.02
C SER A 23 2.19 -9.78 -62.57
N ASP A 24 2.40 -8.52 -63.00
CA ASP A 24 1.66 -7.73 -64.02
C ASP A 24 0.55 -6.73 -63.59
N GLY A 25 0.38 -5.66 -64.40
CA GLY A 25 -0.44 -4.45 -64.17
C GLY A 25 -1.35 -4.13 -65.38
N PRO A 26 -1.50 -2.89 -65.90
CA PRO A 26 -0.78 -1.62 -65.62
C PRO A 26 -1.68 -0.34 -65.58
N ALA A 27 -1.07 0.85 -65.80
CA ALA A 27 -1.68 2.17 -66.17
C ALA A 27 -2.41 2.99 -65.06
N SER A 28 -2.39 4.34 -65.04
CA SER A 28 -1.69 5.35 -65.88
C SER A 28 -1.53 6.73 -65.21
N SER A 29 -0.48 7.48 -65.59
CA SER A 29 -0.33 8.97 -65.59
C SER A 29 -0.38 9.77 -64.26
N SER A 30 0.39 10.86 -64.07
CA SER A 30 1.50 11.42 -64.86
C SER A 30 2.35 12.49 -64.13
N ARG A 31 3.68 12.42 -64.35
CA ARG A 31 4.68 13.52 -64.49
C ARG A 31 5.01 14.41 -63.25
N VAL A 32 6.27 14.50 -62.76
CA VAL A 32 7.57 15.02 -63.33
C VAL A 32 7.71 16.54 -63.12
N SER A 33 8.80 17.12 -62.58
CA SER A 33 10.10 16.63 -62.04
C SER A 33 10.70 17.68 -61.07
N ARG A 34 11.51 17.35 -60.03
CA ARG A 34 12.99 17.10 -60.04
C ARG A 34 13.79 18.30 -60.60
N VAL A 35 14.79 18.91 -59.92
CA VAL A 35 16.22 18.47 -59.90
C VAL A 35 17.09 19.21 -58.83
N THR A 36 17.63 18.40 -57.91
CA THR A 36 18.96 18.35 -57.22
C THR A 36 19.90 19.56 -56.96
N ALA A 37 20.33 19.62 -55.69
CA ALA A 37 21.67 19.86 -55.10
C ALA A 37 22.90 20.34 -55.93
N ALA A 38 23.68 21.27 -55.33
CA ALA A 38 25.16 21.33 -55.36
C ALA A 38 25.71 22.30 -54.26
N ALA A 39 26.99 22.19 -53.92
CA ALA A 39 27.79 23.22 -53.19
C ALA A 39 28.81 23.85 -54.18
N PRO A 40 29.44 25.03 -53.91
CA PRO A 40 30.71 25.03 -53.13
C PRO A 40 31.21 26.36 -52.46
N ALA A 41 32.12 26.20 -51.48
CA ALA A 41 33.42 26.90 -51.26
C ALA A 41 33.68 28.44 -51.40
N ARG A 42 34.33 28.98 -50.32
CA ARG A 42 35.50 29.92 -50.25
C ARG A 42 35.37 31.47 -50.40
N ARG A 43 35.89 32.17 -49.36
CA ARG A 43 36.55 33.52 -49.32
C ARG A 43 35.65 34.74 -49.68
N TRP A 44 35.97 36.00 -49.34
CA TRP A 44 37.20 36.63 -48.76
C TRP A 44 36.82 37.79 -47.78
N ALA A 45 37.81 38.52 -47.24
CA ALA A 45 37.64 39.70 -46.35
C ALA A 45 37.87 41.03 -47.16
N PRO A 46 37.83 42.29 -46.63
CA PRO A 46 38.19 42.75 -45.27
C PRO A 46 37.33 43.92 -44.66
N SER A 47 37.86 44.52 -43.58
CA SER A 47 37.37 45.67 -42.74
C SER A 47 37.62 47.07 -43.42
N PRO A 48 37.53 48.28 -42.78
CA PRO A 48 37.65 48.66 -41.35
C PRO A 48 36.67 49.75 -40.79
N GLY A 49 36.77 50.03 -39.47
CA GLY A 49 36.10 51.16 -38.80
C GLY A 49 36.46 51.31 -37.31
N SER A 50 37.32 52.27 -36.96
CA SER A 50 37.73 52.65 -35.59
C SER A 50 37.79 54.21 -35.50
N PRO A 51 38.00 54.90 -34.35
CA PRO A 51 38.48 54.46 -33.03
C PRO A 51 37.69 55.05 -31.81
N SER A 52 38.08 54.88 -30.54
CA SER A 52 38.96 55.86 -29.86
C SER A 52 39.46 55.46 -28.44
N ARG A 53 40.70 55.89 -28.17
CA ARG A 53 41.53 55.85 -26.94
C ARG A 53 40.89 56.63 -25.76
N ARG A 54 41.35 56.61 -24.48
CA ARG A 54 42.64 56.30 -23.78
C ARG A 54 42.34 55.71 -22.35
N PHE A 55 43.20 55.53 -21.32
CA PHE A 55 44.67 55.64 -21.06
C PHE A 55 45.04 54.94 -19.72
N ARG A 56 46.26 54.35 -19.59
CA ARG A 56 47.04 54.05 -18.34
C ARG A 56 46.39 53.16 -17.22
N THR A 57 47.10 52.36 -16.42
CA THR A 57 48.54 52.01 -16.27
C THR A 57 48.67 50.55 -15.77
N GLY A 58 49.81 49.88 -16.01
CA GLY A 58 50.10 48.53 -15.46
C GLY A 58 51.11 48.56 -14.28
N PRO A 59 51.91 47.49 -14.02
CA PRO A 59 52.04 46.25 -14.82
C PRO A 59 52.28 44.90 -14.06
N ARG A 60 52.30 43.81 -14.85
CA ARG A 60 53.14 42.59 -14.73
C ARG A 60 52.78 41.48 -13.71
N ALA A 61 52.25 40.38 -14.26
CA ALA A 61 52.48 39.00 -13.83
C ALA A 61 52.85 38.13 -15.06
N ALA A 62 53.44 36.95 -14.87
CA ALA A 62 53.99 36.08 -15.93
C ALA A 62 53.03 34.91 -16.30
N PRO A 63 53.20 34.23 -17.46
CA PRO A 63 52.15 33.40 -18.05
C PRO A 63 52.16 31.92 -17.62
N ALA A 64 51.03 31.25 -17.84
CA ALA A 64 50.87 29.79 -17.76
C ALA A 64 51.14 29.10 -19.11
N PRO A 65 51.50 27.80 -19.13
CA PRO A 65 51.40 26.93 -20.30
C PRO A 65 50.04 26.21 -20.36
N ALA A 66 49.57 25.90 -21.56
CA ALA A 66 48.38 25.07 -21.79
C ALA A 66 48.75 23.58 -21.99
N PRO A 67 47.86 22.62 -21.66
CA PRO A 67 48.11 21.20 -21.91
C PRO A 67 47.94 20.84 -23.39
N SER A 68 48.72 19.84 -23.84
CA SER A 68 48.61 19.23 -25.17
C SER A 68 47.62 18.06 -25.17
N ALA A 69 47.00 17.77 -26.32
CA ALA A 69 45.97 16.74 -26.43
C ALA A 69 46.51 15.32 -26.67
N SER A 70 45.72 14.32 -26.25
CA SER A 70 45.75 12.94 -26.72
C SER A 70 44.31 12.39 -26.72
N ILE A 71 44.00 11.39 -27.56
CA ILE A 71 42.62 10.93 -27.83
C ILE A 71 42.53 9.39 -27.84
N ALA A 72 41.53 8.88 -27.10
CA ALA A 72 40.96 7.52 -27.17
C ALA A 72 41.86 6.34 -26.70
N PRO A 73 41.28 5.16 -26.40
CA PRO A 73 39.85 4.77 -26.40
C PRO A 73 39.26 4.54 -25.00
N ALA A 74 38.05 3.97 -24.94
CA ALA A 74 37.30 3.70 -23.71
C ALA A 74 37.64 2.32 -23.09
N ASP A 75 37.49 2.19 -21.78
CA ASP A 75 36.63 1.19 -21.09
C ASP A 75 36.80 1.26 -19.55
N GLY A 76 35.79 0.80 -18.80
CA GLY A 76 35.87 0.52 -17.36
C GLY A 76 35.52 1.68 -16.40
N PHE A 77 34.38 1.57 -15.71
CA PHE A 77 33.98 2.46 -14.61
C PHE A 77 34.36 1.83 -13.26
N VAL A 78 35.24 2.48 -12.49
CA VAL A 78 35.56 2.12 -11.09
C VAL A 78 35.81 3.41 -10.28
N PRO A 79 35.01 3.70 -9.24
CA PRO A 79 35.35 4.73 -8.26
C PRO A 79 36.43 4.20 -7.30
N ALA A 80 37.51 4.97 -7.12
CA ALA A 80 38.48 4.70 -6.06
C ALA A 80 37.96 5.23 -4.71
N ILE A 81 38.24 4.51 -3.62
CA ILE A 81 38.01 4.98 -2.25
C ILE A 81 39.37 5.41 -1.68
N ASP A 82 39.51 6.70 -1.37
CA ASP A 82 40.65 7.20 -0.61
C ASP A 82 40.56 6.74 0.85
N ILE A 83 41.44 5.81 1.24
CA ILE A 83 41.65 5.45 2.65
C ILE A 83 42.83 6.25 3.17
N ALA A 84 42.55 7.21 4.06
CA ALA A 84 43.59 7.97 4.75
C ALA A 84 44.50 7.02 5.55
N ARG A 85 45.78 7.01 5.22
CA ARG A 85 46.80 6.19 5.89
C ARG A 85 47.52 7.01 6.95
N ASP A 86 46.97 7.04 8.16
CA ASP A 86 47.68 7.57 9.32
C ASP A 86 48.82 6.65 9.79
N THR A 87 49.74 7.23 10.57
CA THR A 87 51.09 6.68 10.77
C THR A 87 51.23 5.73 11.96
N ALA A 88 52.22 4.83 11.89
CA ALA A 88 52.46 3.78 12.88
C ALA A 88 53.24 4.26 14.11
N GLY A 89 53.03 3.63 15.29
CA GLY A 89 53.84 3.98 16.46
C GLY A 89 53.50 3.38 17.83
N ALA A 90 53.23 2.07 17.98
CA ALA A 90 53.36 1.38 19.28
C ALA A 90 53.48 -0.16 19.15
N THR A 91 54.48 -0.75 19.78
CA THR A 91 54.64 -2.23 19.88
C THR A 91 54.38 -2.72 21.29
N SER A 92 53.48 -3.70 21.45
CA SER A 92 53.44 -4.56 22.65
C SER A 92 52.89 -5.95 22.28
N SER A 93 53.31 -6.98 23.01
CA SER A 93 53.15 -8.40 22.61
C SER A 93 52.22 -9.17 23.54
N ILE A 94 51.32 -9.97 22.96
CA ILE A 94 50.51 -10.98 23.67
C ILE A 94 50.53 -12.30 22.87
N SER A 95 50.57 -13.42 23.59
CA SER A 95 50.80 -14.77 23.04
C SER A 95 49.64 -15.36 22.24
N PRO A 96 49.88 -16.30 21.30
CA PRO A 96 48.83 -16.93 20.51
C PRO A 96 48.05 -17.97 21.34
N ALA A 97 46.77 -17.67 21.63
CA ALA A 97 45.86 -18.57 22.31
C ALA A 97 44.60 -18.84 21.46
N ALA A 98 44.55 -20.03 20.85
CA ALA A 98 43.36 -20.67 20.30
C ALA A 98 42.42 -19.79 19.43
N THR A 99 42.89 -19.39 18.25
CA THR A 99 42.01 -18.90 17.18
C THR A 99 41.05 -20.01 16.73
N ARG A 100 39.88 -20.14 17.37
CA ARG A 100 38.75 -20.80 16.73
C ARG A 100 38.34 -19.93 15.56
N LEU A 101 38.53 -20.43 14.34
CA LEU A 101 37.81 -19.94 13.17
C LEU A 101 36.34 -20.30 13.36
N SER A 102 35.58 -19.40 13.99
CA SER A 102 34.14 -19.33 13.78
C SER A 102 33.93 -18.72 12.40
N ASP A 103 33.42 -19.51 11.45
CA ASP A 103 33.07 -19.02 10.11
C ASP A 103 32.10 -17.82 10.24
N PRO A 104 32.45 -16.61 9.77
CA PRO A 104 31.66 -15.40 9.99
C PRO A 104 30.43 -15.31 9.05
N ILE A 105 29.88 -16.46 8.68
CA ILE A 105 28.78 -16.65 7.72
C ILE A 105 27.61 -17.43 8.36
N ALA A 106 27.73 -17.81 9.65
CA ALA A 106 26.65 -18.32 10.48
C ALA A 106 26.40 -17.41 11.70
N ASP A 107 25.17 -17.42 12.22
CA ASP A 107 24.73 -16.81 13.49
C ASP A 107 24.90 -15.28 13.68
N VAL A 108 24.66 -14.51 12.61
CA VAL A 108 23.77 -13.33 12.73
C VAL A 108 22.67 -13.45 11.68
N ALA A 109 21.42 -13.60 12.12
CA ALA A 109 20.28 -13.59 11.21
C ALA A 109 20.14 -12.19 10.56
N VAL A 110 20.38 -12.10 9.26
CA VAL A 110 20.23 -10.85 8.50
C VAL A 110 18.75 -10.46 8.47
N ASP A 111 18.39 -9.49 9.31
CA ASP A 111 17.02 -9.15 9.71
C ASP A 111 16.06 -8.78 8.56
N ALA A 112 16.59 -8.46 7.37
CA ALA A 112 15.89 -8.02 6.16
C ALA A 112 15.17 -6.67 6.29
N TRP A 113 14.24 -6.51 7.24
CA TRP A 113 13.38 -5.32 7.36
C TRP A 113 13.93 -4.21 8.28
N SER A 114 14.84 -4.49 9.22
CA SER A 114 15.37 -3.46 10.13
C SER A 114 16.15 -2.33 9.47
N VAL A 115 16.19 -1.17 10.13
CA VAL A 115 16.95 -0.01 9.67
C VAL A 115 18.45 -0.07 10.03
N THR A 116 19.32 0.36 9.11
CA THR A 116 20.77 0.49 9.34
C THR A 116 21.04 1.45 10.51
N GLY A 117 21.95 1.07 11.41
CA GLY A 117 22.24 1.80 12.65
C GLY A 117 21.23 1.56 13.80
N GLY A 118 20.13 0.84 13.54
CA GLY A 118 19.03 0.68 14.50
C GLY A 118 18.15 1.93 14.62
N THR A 119 17.06 1.83 15.36
CA THR A 119 16.10 2.94 15.51
C THR A 119 16.56 3.99 16.52
N THR A 120 16.25 5.26 16.28
CA THR A 120 16.48 6.36 17.24
C THR A 120 15.71 6.23 18.55
N LEU A 121 14.77 5.27 18.67
CA LEU A 121 14.18 4.87 19.95
C LEU A 121 15.20 4.24 20.92
N GLY A 122 16.41 3.91 20.43
CA GLY A 122 17.54 3.41 21.19
C GLY A 122 17.83 1.94 20.91
N ALA A 123 19.04 1.49 21.23
CA ALA A 123 19.53 0.14 20.89
C ALA A 123 18.62 -1.02 21.37
N LYS A 124 17.87 -0.80 22.45
CA LYS A 124 16.91 -1.76 23.03
C LYS A 124 15.65 -1.98 22.18
N PHE A 125 15.39 -1.09 21.21
CA PHE A 125 14.30 -1.16 20.23
C PHE A 125 14.77 -1.61 18.83
N ALA A 126 16.06 -1.93 18.63
CA ALA A 126 16.56 -2.32 17.30
C ALA A 126 15.85 -3.57 16.76
N GLY A 127 15.30 -3.50 15.55
CA GLY A 127 14.53 -4.60 14.95
C GLY A 127 13.15 -4.82 15.59
N VAL A 128 12.61 -3.84 16.35
CA VAL A 128 11.23 -3.90 16.84
C VAL A 128 10.22 -3.82 15.70
N GLU A 129 10.56 -3.09 14.64
CA GLU A 129 9.85 -3.02 13.36
C GLU A 129 9.59 -4.42 12.78
N THR A 130 10.64 -5.24 12.68
CA THR A 130 10.58 -6.62 12.18
C THR A 130 9.69 -7.51 13.04
N LYS A 131 9.75 -7.36 14.37
CA LYS A 131 8.88 -8.10 15.32
C LYS A 131 7.42 -7.69 15.21
N LEU A 132 7.13 -6.41 15.00
CA LEU A 132 5.78 -5.87 14.83
C LEU A 132 5.16 -6.34 13.50
N PHE A 133 5.91 -6.32 12.40
CA PHE A 133 5.46 -6.89 11.12
C PHE A 133 5.20 -8.40 11.22
N GLN A 134 6.10 -9.16 11.85
CA GLN A 134 5.91 -10.61 12.09
C GLN A 134 4.66 -10.89 12.95
N ALA A 135 4.46 -10.14 14.03
CA ALA A 135 3.26 -10.25 14.88
C ALA A 135 1.97 -9.89 14.10
N GLY A 136 2.06 -9.02 13.10
CA GLY A 136 0.95 -8.64 12.23
C GLY A 136 0.43 -9.76 11.33
N LEU A 137 1.23 -10.81 11.04
CA LEU A 137 0.82 -11.88 10.15
C LEU A 137 -0.37 -12.69 10.69
N LEU A 138 -0.40 -13.01 11.98
CA LEU A 138 -1.50 -13.79 12.59
C LEU A 138 -2.87 -13.10 12.45
N PRO A 139 -3.07 -11.84 12.88
CA PRO A 139 -4.34 -11.15 12.69
C PRO A 139 -4.64 -10.87 11.20
N TYR A 140 -3.63 -10.75 10.33
CA TYR A 140 -3.86 -10.66 8.89
C TYR A 140 -4.40 -11.95 8.28
N LEU A 141 -3.90 -13.12 8.71
CA LEU A 141 -4.46 -14.42 8.30
C LEU A 141 -5.90 -14.61 8.81
N ALA A 142 -6.22 -14.11 10.02
CA ALA A 142 -7.59 -14.07 10.51
C ALA A 142 -8.50 -13.17 9.65
N TYR A 143 -8.01 -11.99 9.24
CA TYR A 143 -8.70 -11.11 8.29
C TYR A 143 -8.97 -11.83 6.95
N LEU A 144 -7.95 -12.47 6.35
CA LEU A 144 -8.10 -13.22 5.09
C LEU A 144 -9.04 -14.43 5.21
N TYR A 145 -9.14 -15.05 6.39
CA TYR A 145 -10.08 -16.14 6.66
C TYR A 145 -11.53 -15.63 6.66
N PHE A 146 -11.85 -14.57 7.41
CA PHE A 146 -13.21 -14.03 7.45
C PHE A 146 -13.61 -13.35 6.13
N LEU A 147 -12.72 -12.59 5.51
CA LEU A 147 -12.90 -12.01 4.17
C LEU A 147 -13.11 -13.11 3.10
N GLY A 148 -12.58 -14.32 3.37
CA GLY A 148 -12.64 -15.50 2.53
C GLY A 148 -13.93 -16.32 2.59
N LYS A 149 -14.86 -16.02 3.51
CA LYS A 149 -16.17 -16.71 3.65
C LYS A 149 -17.21 -16.15 2.69
N ASP A 150 -18.11 -17.02 2.22
CA ASP A 150 -19.23 -16.67 1.35
C ASP A 150 -20.19 -15.67 2.02
N GLU A 151 -20.33 -15.74 3.35
CA GLU A 151 -21.15 -14.81 4.15
C GLU A 151 -20.66 -13.35 4.06
N ALA A 152 -19.37 -13.12 3.82
CA ALA A 152 -18.85 -11.77 3.65
C ALA A 152 -19.28 -11.15 2.30
N ARG A 153 -19.60 -11.98 1.29
CA ARG A 153 -19.90 -11.55 -0.09
C ARG A 153 -18.81 -10.66 -0.71
N THR A 154 -17.55 -10.85 -0.30
CA THR A 154 -16.38 -10.09 -0.81
C THR A 154 -16.21 -10.28 -2.33
N PRO A 155 -16.11 -9.20 -3.13
CA PRO A 155 -15.87 -9.31 -4.56
C PRO A 155 -14.61 -10.14 -4.88
N ALA A 156 -14.70 -11.04 -5.86
CA ALA A 156 -13.65 -12.05 -6.11
C ALA A 156 -12.26 -11.45 -6.40
N ALA A 157 -12.19 -10.37 -7.18
CA ALA A 157 -10.95 -9.65 -7.44
C ALA A 157 -10.36 -9.01 -6.17
N SER A 158 -11.21 -8.52 -5.26
CA SER A 158 -10.77 -7.97 -3.97
C SER A 158 -10.27 -9.05 -3.02
N ASN A 159 -10.97 -10.19 -2.98
CA ASN A 159 -10.56 -11.35 -2.18
C ASN A 159 -9.19 -11.88 -2.63
N PHE A 160 -8.96 -11.95 -3.95
CA PHE A 160 -7.66 -12.27 -4.53
C PHE A 160 -6.61 -11.19 -4.23
N GLY A 161 -6.93 -9.90 -4.40
CA GLY A 161 -6.02 -8.78 -4.14
C GLY A 161 -5.49 -8.78 -2.71
N ALA A 162 -6.37 -8.96 -1.72
CA ALA A 162 -5.96 -9.14 -0.33
C ALA A 162 -5.02 -10.34 -0.15
N ARG A 163 -5.38 -11.52 -0.68
CA ARG A 163 -4.51 -12.71 -0.61
C ARG A 163 -3.15 -12.51 -1.31
N PHE A 164 -3.09 -11.68 -2.35
CA PHE A 164 -1.86 -11.33 -3.07
C PHE A 164 -0.86 -10.55 -2.21
N LEU A 165 -1.30 -9.83 -1.16
CA LEU A 165 -0.40 -9.13 -0.23
C LEU A 165 0.62 -10.09 0.42
N LEU A 166 0.28 -11.36 0.61
CA LEU A 166 1.22 -12.37 1.12
C LEU A 166 2.43 -12.59 0.20
N LEU A 167 2.28 -12.38 -1.12
CA LEU A 167 3.39 -12.44 -2.07
C LEU A 167 4.33 -11.23 -1.94
N PHE A 168 3.79 -10.04 -1.67
CA PHE A 168 4.58 -8.84 -1.33
C PHE A 168 5.39 -9.07 -0.05
N VAL A 169 4.75 -9.55 1.02
CA VAL A 169 5.43 -9.88 2.29
C VAL A 169 6.50 -10.95 2.08
N PHE A 170 6.23 -11.98 1.26
CA PHE A 170 7.23 -13.01 0.94
C PHE A 170 8.40 -12.46 0.11
N ALA A 171 8.16 -11.56 -0.85
CA ALA A 171 9.19 -11.03 -1.77
C ALA A 171 10.13 -10.00 -1.12
N THR A 172 9.63 -9.17 -0.18
CA THR A 172 10.48 -8.20 0.53
C THR A 172 11.54 -8.85 1.41
N ILE A 173 11.34 -10.09 1.88
CA ILE A 173 12.32 -10.84 2.70
C ILE A 173 13.63 -11.11 1.93
N PRO A 174 13.65 -11.85 0.80
CA PRO A 174 14.86 -12.06 0.02
C PRO A 174 15.40 -10.76 -0.56
N ALA A 175 14.54 -9.79 -0.93
CA ALA A 175 15.00 -8.48 -1.40
C ALA A 175 15.78 -7.72 -0.30
N GLY A 176 15.29 -7.71 0.93
CA GLY A 176 15.97 -7.10 2.09
C GLY A 176 17.24 -7.84 2.51
N ILE A 177 17.28 -9.18 2.39
CA ILE A 177 18.51 -9.96 2.57
C ILE A 177 19.54 -9.58 1.48
N VAL A 178 19.14 -9.48 0.21
CA VAL A 178 20.02 -9.09 -0.89
C VAL A 178 20.54 -7.66 -0.72
N ALA A 179 19.68 -6.71 -0.33
CA ALA A 179 20.09 -5.33 -0.01
C ALA A 179 21.20 -5.33 1.06
N LYS A 180 20.97 -5.96 2.21
CA LYS A 180 21.93 -5.98 3.32
C LYS A 180 23.20 -6.77 3.01
N THR A 181 23.12 -7.88 2.27
CA THR A 181 24.29 -8.76 2.00
C THR A 181 25.08 -8.42 0.74
N ARG A 182 24.52 -7.65 -0.21
CA ARG A 182 25.18 -7.34 -1.50
C ARG A 182 25.42 -5.84 -1.72
N TYR A 183 24.61 -4.99 -1.10
CA TYR A 183 24.73 -3.53 -1.20
C TYR A 183 25.12 -2.88 0.15
N GLY A 184 25.02 -3.62 1.26
CA GLY A 184 25.41 -3.17 2.59
C GLY A 184 24.40 -2.24 3.28
N ASP A 185 23.17 -2.19 2.79
CA ASP A 185 22.19 -1.15 3.16
C ASP A 185 20.75 -1.69 3.29
N ILE A 186 19.82 -0.86 3.75
CA ILE A 186 18.39 -1.16 3.85
C ILE A 186 17.74 -1.32 2.48
N LEU A 187 16.68 -2.13 2.39
CA LEU A 187 15.90 -2.33 1.17
C LEU A 187 15.46 -1.00 0.55
N ALA A 188 14.96 -0.07 1.37
CA ALA A 188 14.48 1.25 0.98
C ALA A 188 15.52 2.16 0.27
N ASN A 189 16.82 1.91 0.43
CA ASN A 189 17.88 2.65 -0.26
C ASN A 189 18.28 1.99 -1.59
N VAL A 190 17.96 0.70 -1.81
CA VAL A 190 18.28 -0.03 -3.04
C VAL A 190 17.08 0.05 -4.00
N ASP A 191 16.88 1.23 -4.59
CA ASP A 191 15.69 1.65 -5.37
C ASP A 191 15.08 0.55 -6.26
N VAL A 192 15.89 -0.16 -7.05
CA VAL A 192 15.41 -1.24 -7.95
C VAL A 192 14.83 -2.44 -7.18
N LEU A 193 15.42 -2.83 -6.05
CA LEU A 193 14.88 -3.89 -5.19
C LEU A 193 13.66 -3.40 -4.39
N HIS A 194 13.68 -2.14 -3.95
CA HIS A 194 12.56 -1.49 -3.26
C HIS A 194 11.33 -1.42 -4.16
N GLY A 195 11.42 -0.68 -5.27
CA GLY A 195 10.30 -0.46 -6.20
C GLY A 195 9.78 -1.73 -6.85
N SER A 196 10.64 -2.72 -7.16
CA SER A 196 10.15 -4.01 -7.65
C SER A 196 9.40 -4.81 -6.58
N SER A 197 9.84 -4.77 -5.32
CA SER A 197 9.11 -5.40 -4.21
C SER A 197 7.78 -4.69 -3.94
N GLU A 198 7.80 -3.38 -3.72
CA GLU A 198 6.61 -2.55 -3.46
C GLU A 198 5.62 -2.56 -4.63
N SER A 199 6.03 -2.83 -5.88
CA SER A 199 5.09 -2.99 -6.99
C SER A 199 4.07 -4.12 -6.76
N LEU A 200 4.41 -5.13 -5.95
CA LEU A 200 3.49 -6.20 -5.55
C LEU A 200 2.43 -5.70 -4.56
N LEU A 201 2.72 -4.67 -3.75
CA LEU A 201 1.75 -3.98 -2.91
C LEU A 201 0.78 -3.17 -3.79
N THR A 202 1.26 -2.47 -4.82
CA THR A 202 0.40 -1.81 -5.83
C THR A 202 -0.52 -2.83 -6.52
N VAL A 203 0.00 -4.00 -6.94
CA VAL A 203 -0.83 -5.07 -7.53
C VAL A 203 -1.92 -5.54 -6.56
N SER A 204 -1.57 -5.78 -5.29
CA SER A 204 -2.53 -6.10 -4.21
C SER A 204 -3.62 -5.04 -4.10
N ASN A 205 -3.23 -3.76 -3.93
CA ASN A 205 -4.15 -2.67 -3.63
C ASN A 205 -5.03 -2.31 -4.82
N PHE A 206 -4.50 -2.36 -6.05
CA PHE A 206 -5.29 -2.20 -7.27
C PHE A 206 -6.36 -3.28 -7.41
N LEU A 207 -6.00 -4.57 -7.26
CA LEU A 207 -6.98 -5.66 -7.35
C LEU A 207 -8.01 -5.58 -6.20
N PHE A 208 -7.57 -5.14 -5.02
CA PHE A 208 -8.43 -4.86 -3.87
C PHE A 208 -9.47 -3.78 -4.18
N ALA A 209 -9.06 -2.62 -4.68
CA ALA A 209 -9.96 -1.52 -5.06
C ALA A 209 -10.86 -1.90 -6.25
N PHE A 210 -10.29 -2.50 -7.30
CA PHE A 210 -10.98 -2.80 -8.57
C PHE A 210 -12.18 -3.74 -8.39
N GLY A 211 -12.12 -4.69 -7.45
CA GLY A 211 -13.24 -5.58 -7.16
C GLY A 211 -14.42 -4.89 -6.48
N PHE A 212 -14.20 -3.93 -5.58
CA PHE A 212 -15.28 -3.12 -5.00
C PHE A 212 -15.82 -2.08 -5.97
N ALA A 213 -14.94 -1.43 -6.77
CA ALA A 213 -15.37 -0.53 -7.85
C ALA A 213 -16.24 -1.25 -8.88
N SER A 214 -15.86 -2.48 -9.25
CA SER A 214 -16.67 -3.39 -10.05
C SER A 214 -18.05 -3.64 -9.42
N ALA A 215 -18.10 -4.04 -8.14
CA ALA A 215 -19.36 -4.39 -7.49
C ALA A 215 -20.32 -3.19 -7.34
N LEU A 216 -19.79 -1.96 -7.21
CA LEU A 216 -20.60 -0.74 -7.24
C LEU A 216 -21.15 -0.45 -8.65
N ALA A 217 -20.34 -0.62 -9.70
CA ALA A 217 -20.80 -0.44 -11.08
C ALA A 217 -21.85 -1.49 -11.48
N ASP A 218 -21.60 -2.76 -11.12
CA ASP A 218 -22.53 -3.87 -11.33
C ASP A 218 -23.86 -3.61 -10.59
N ALA A 219 -23.83 -3.07 -9.37
CA ALA A 219 -25.04 -2.70 -8.62
C ALA A 219 -25.77 -1.46 -9.15
N ALA A 220 -25.05 -0.50 -9.76
CA ALA A 220 -25.65 0.69 -10.35
C ALA A 220 -26.44 0.36 -11.63
N ALA A 221 -25.92 -0.54 -12.48
CA ALA A 221 -26.63 -1.02 -13.68
C ALA A 221 -27.95 -1.72 -13.31
N ASN A 222 -27.88 -2.72 -12.41
CA ASN A 222 -29.05 -3.48 -11.94
C ASN A 222 -30.07 -2.65 -11.11
N GLY A 223 -29.85 -1.34 -10.92
CA GLY A 223 -30.74 -0.45 -10.16
C GLY A 223 -31.59 0.51 -11.00
N GLY A 224 -31.44 0.50 -12.33
CA GLY A 224 -32.09 1.47 -13.23
C GLY A 224 -33.55 1.15 -13.63
N ASP A 225 -33.88 -0.13 -13.80
CA ASP A 225 -35.10 -0.60 -14.47
C ASP A 225 -36.30 -0.80 -13.53
N ASP A 226 -36.78 0.28 -12.87
CA ASP A 226 -38.04 0.23 -12.10
C ASP A 226 -38.71 1.61 -11.91
N SER A 227 -38.64 2.49 -12.92
CA SER A 227 -39.38 3.76 -12.95
C SER A 227 -40.72 3.59 -13.69
N ILE A 228 -41.73 3.13 -12.96
CA ILE A 228 -43.11 3.02 -13.49
C ILE A 228 -43.63 4.40 -13.94
N GLY A 229 -43.74 4.60 -15.26
CA GLY A 229 -44.67 5.55 -15.87
C GLY A 229 -44.09 6.80 -16.54
N ASP A 230 -43.43 6.64 -17.69
CA ASP A 230 -43.87 7.31 -18.93
C ASP A 230 -43.39 6.51 -20.18
N GLU A 231 -44.19 6.45 -21.25
CA GLU A 231 -43.82 5.75 -22.50
C GLU A 231 -43.01 6.67 -23.43
N SER A 232 -41.83 7.09 -22.96
CA SER A 232 -40.83 7.80 -23.78
C SER A 232 -39.64 6.88 -24.07
N ALA A 233 -39.57 6.34 -25.28
CA ALA A 233 -38.50 5.43 -25.72
C ALA A 233 -37.09 6.02 -25.42
N GLY A 234 -36.33 5.34 -24.56
CA GLY A 234 -35.12 5.87 -23.91
C GLY A 234 -33.91 4.95 -23.99
N ASP A 235 -33.38 4.77 -25.20
CA ASP A 235 -32.06 4.21 -25.54
C ASP A 235 -31.56 2.99 -24.73
N ASP A 236 -32.10 1.80 -25.07
CA ASP A 236 -31.60 0.50 -24.61
C ASP A 236 -30.11 0.23 -24.98
N GLY A 237 -29.48 1.10 -25.79
CA GLY A 237 -28.11 0.94 -26.26
C GLY A 237 -27.04 1.25 -25.20
N ASP A 238 -27.35 2.08 -24.21
CA ASP A 238 -26.33 2.58 -23.27
C ASP A 238 -25.86 1.49 -22.29
N GLU A 239 -26.77 0.73 -21.67
CA GLU A 239 -26.43 -0.31 -20.68
C GLU A 239 -25.58 -1.44 -21.30
N GLU A 240 -25.99 -1.95 -22.46
CA GLU A 240 -25.25 -2.98 -23.17
C GLU A 240 -23.84 -2.46 -23.59
N SER A 241 -23.71 -1.16 -23.87
CA SER A 241 -22.41 -0.54 -24.17
C SER A 241 -21.49 -0.46 -22.94
N LEU A 242 -22.03 -0.15 -21.75
CA LEU A 242 -21.26 -0.03 -20.51
C LEU A 242 -20.69 -1.39 -20.09
N LEU A 243 -21.51 -2.44 -20.11
CA LEU A 243 -21.07 -3.80 -19.81
C LEU A 243 -20.05 -4.30 -20.85
N LYS A 244 -20.23 -4.00 -22.15
CA LYS A 244 -19.24 -4.30 -23.21
C LYS A 244 -17.93 -3.52 -23.07
N ARG A 245 -17.91 -2.39 -22.36
CA ARG A 245 -16.72 -1.52 -22.13
C ARG A 245 -15.94 -1.89 -20.87
N ARG A 246 -16.45 -2.79 -20.03
CA ARG A 246 -15.81 -3.22 -18.77
C ARG A 246 -14.54 -4.06 -19.02
N MET A 247 -13.46 -3.75 -18.31
CA MET A 247 -12.23 -4.55 -18.34
C MET A 247 -12.29 -5.72 -17.36
N SER A 248 -11.59 -6.82 -17.69
CA SER A 248 -11.25 -7.83 -16.69
C SER A 248 -10.11 -7.32 -15.79
N ALA A 249 -10.07 -7.72 -14.51
CA ALA A 249 -9.07 -7.26 -13.57
C ALA A 249 -7.60 -7.50 -14.05
N PRO A 250 -7.23 -8.63 -14.69
CA PRO A 250 -5.89 -8.81 -15.25
C PRO A 250 -5.58 -7.85 -16.42
N ALA A 251 -6.55 -7.56 -17.28
CA ALA A 251 -6.36 -6.61 -18.40
C ALA A 251 -6.23 -5.16 -17.88
N ALA A 252 -7.03 -4.80 -16.88
CA ALA A 252 -6.97 -3.51 -16.20
C ALA A 252 -5.62 -3.33 -15.49
N LEU A 253 -5.13 -4.36 -14.80
CA LEU A 253 -3.83 -4.35 -14.14
C LEU A 253 -2.67 -4.24 -15.15
N ALA A 254 -2.71 -5.00 -16.24
CA ALA A 254 -1.70 -4.93 -17.30
C ALA A 254 -1.64 -3.54 -17.95
N LEU A 255 -2.80 -2.89 -18.15
CA LEU A 255 -2.90 -1.53 -18.64
C LEU A 255 -2.35 -0.51 -17.63
N LEU A 256 -2.65 -0.65 -16.32
CA LEU A 256 -2.09 0.20 -15.26
C LEU A 256 -0.56 0.12 -15.25
N VAL A 257 0.00 -1.09 -15.12
CA VAL A 257 1.45 -1.31 -15.01
C VAL A 257 2.16 -0.82 -16.28
N GLY A 258 1.63 -1.14 -17.47
CA GLY A 258 2.20 -0.69 -18.74
C GLY A 258 2.20 0.84 -18.90
N ALA A 259 1.06 1.49 -18.63
CA ALA A 259 0.92 2.94 -18.80
C ALA A 259 1.67 3.74 -17.72
N ALA A 260 1.61 3.32 -16.44
CA ALA A 260 2.31 3.99 -15.35
C ALA A 260 3.83 3.83 -15.47
N GLY A 261 4.31 2.63 -15.86
CA GLY A 261 5.72 2.37 -16.13
C GLY A 261 6.25 3.19 -17.30
N ALA A 262 5.56 3.19 -18.43
CA ALA A 262 5.93 3.98 -19.61
C ALA A 262 5.90 5.49 -19.33
N GLY A 263 4.88 5.98 -18.62
CA GLY A 263 4.77 7.38 -18.20
C GLY A 263 5.90 7.81 -17.26
N SER A 264 6.21 7.00 -16.25
CA SER A 264 7.30 7.27 -15.28
C SER A 264 8.67 7.27 -15.95
N PHE A 265 8.89 6.37 -16.91
CA PHE A 265 10.11 6.34 -17.73
C PHE A 265 10.21 7.58 -18.64
N ALA A 266 9.13 7.95 -19.33
CA ALA A 266 9.10 9.14 -20.18
C ALA A 266 9.34 10.44 -19.40
N LEU A 267 8.76 10.58 -18.20
CA LEU A 267 8.99 11.71 -17.30
C LEU A 267 10.43 11.73 -16.76
N SER A 268 11.02 10.58 -16.46
CA SER A 268 12.43 10.47 -16.06
C SER A 268 13.37 10.96 -17.16
N LEU A 269 13.17 10.52 -18.40
CA LEU A 269 13.93 11.01 -19.56
C LEU A 269 13.68 12.50 -19.82
N GLY A 270 12.45 12.97 -19.68
CA GLY A 270 12.09 14.38 -19.80
C GLY A 270 12.90 15.25 -18.82
N ALA A 271 12.90 14.90 -17.53
CA ALA A 271 13.65 15.61 -16.50
C ALA A 271 15.17 15.59 -16.72
N GLN A 272 15.72 14.51 -17.30
CA GLN A 272 17.12 14.44 -17.70
C GLN A 272 17.44 15.38 -18.87
N THR A 273 16.59 15.47 -19.90
CA THR A 273 16.85 16.36 -21.06
C THR A 273 16.77 17.85 -20.72
N VAL A 274 16.01 18.24 -19.68
CA VAL A 274 16.03 19.61 -19.11
C VAL A 274 17.02 19.79 -17.94
N ASN A 275 17.86 18.78 -17.66
CA ASN A 275 18.93 18.82 -16.65
C ASN A 275 18.46 19.14 -15.21
N LEU A 276 17.24 18.78 -14.82
CA LEU A 276 16.67 19.11 -13.50
C LEU A 276 17.45 18.48 -12.33
N GLY A 277 17.78 17.18 -12.42
CA GLY A 277 18.48 16.46 -11.34
C GLY A 277 19.85 17.05 -11.00
N PRO A 278 20.79 17.20 -11.97
CA PRO A 278 22.11 17.78 -11.72
C PRO A 278 22.07 19.25 -11.27
N ALA A 279 21.01 19.99 -11.58
CA ALA A 279 20.84 21.38 -11.12
C ALA A 279 20.39 21.50 -9.65
N LEU A 280 19.89 20.41 -9.04
CA LEU A 280 19.26 20.41 -7.72
C LEU A 280 19.98 19.56 -6.66
N HIS A 281 21.05 18.84 -7.03
CA HIS A 281 21.87 17.99 -6.16
C HIS A 281 21.06 17.02 -5.28
N GLU A 282 20.42 16.06 -5.93
CA GLU A 282 19.62 15.02 -5.31
C GLU A 282 20.46 14.04 -4.43
N PRO A 283 20.02 13.71 -3.19
CA PRO A 283 20.67 12.71 -2.34
C PRO A 283 20.74 11.32 -2.97
N SER A 284 21.82 10.57 -2.67
CA SER A 284 22.11 9.26 -3.28
C SER A 284 21.11 8.15 -2.98
N ASN A 285 20.18 8.38 -2.05
CA ASN A 285 19.13 7.46 -1.64
C ASN A 285 17.70 8.02 -1.87
N ALA A 286 17.58 9.04 -2.73
CA ALA A 286 16.28 9.46 -3.26
C ALA A 286 15.69 8.39 -4.20
N LEU A 287 14.38 8.19 -4.14
CA LEU A 287 13.69 7.18 -4.97
C LEU A 287 13.56 7.64 -6.44
N SER A 288 13.60 6.70 -7.39
CA SER A 288 13.36 7.01 -8.81
C SER A 288 11.88 7.31 -9.10
N VAL A 289 11.56 7.94 -10.24
CA VAL A 289 10.15 8.22 -10.60
C VAL A 289 9.31 6.93 -10.67
N PRO A 290 9.79 5.80 -11.24
CA PRO A 290 9.05 4.54 -11.18
C PRO A 290 8.77 4.04 -9.76
N THR A 291 9.73 4.16 -8.84
CA THR A 291 9.53 3.77 -7.43
C THR A 291 8.59 4.73 -6.71
N TRP A 292 8.69 6.04 -6.93
CA TRP A 292 7.71 6.99 -6.42
C TRP A 292 6.30 6.75 -7.00
N ALA A 293 6.17 6.28 -8.24
CA ALA A 293 4.89 5.95 -8.87
C ALA A 293 4.22 4.74 -8.20
N VAL A 294 4.98 3.71 -7.83
CA VAL A 294 4.51 2.59 -7.01
C VAL A 294 3.88 3.07 -5.69
N HIS A 295 4.53 4.03 -5.00
CA HIS A 295 4.04 4.59 -3.74
C HIS A 295 2.78 5.46 -3.93
N VAL A 296 2.78 6.37 -4.91
CA VAL A 296 1.62 7.22 -5.22
C VAL A 296 0.41 6.39 -5.65
N SER A 297 0.61 5.38 -6.49
CA SER A 297 -0.40 4.39 -6.90
C SER A 297 -0.95 3.68 -5.66
N SER A 298 -0.09 2.98 -4.92
CA SER A 298 -0.47 2.14 -3.77
C SER A 298 -1.30 2.87 -2.70
N VAL A 299 -0.90 4.11 -2.33
CA VAL A 299 -1.65 4.95 -1.39
C VAL A 299 -2.97 5.42 -1.99
N THR A 300 -3.01 5.74 -3.29
CA THR A 300 -4.24 6.16 -3.99
C THR A 300 -5.25 5.01 -4.07
N GLU A 301 -4.82 3.80 -4.42
CA GLU A 301 -5.73 2.64 -4.47
C GLU A 301 -6.22 2.24 -3.08
N TRP A 302 -5.37 2.30 -2.05
CA TRP A 302 -5.81 2.02 -0.68
C TRP A 302 -6.83 3.04 -0.17
N ALA A 303 -6.55 4.33 -0.37
CA ALA A 303 -7.45 5.43 -0.02
C ALA A 303 -8.81 5.27 -0.75
N LEU A 304 -8.77 5.01 -2.05
CA LEU A 304 -9.95 4.72 -2.86
C LEU A 304 -10.73 3.50 -2.35
N ALA A 305 -10.03 2.40 -2.03
CA ALA A 305 -10.66 1.18 -1.50
C ALA A 305 -11.41 1.44 -0.19
N MET A 306 -10.88 2.27 0.72
CA MET A 306 -11.62 2.67 1.94
C MET A 306 -12.99 3.28 1.60
N ARG A 307 -13.03 4.19 0.61
CA ARG A 307 -14.27 4.86 0.20
C ARG A 307 -15.24 3.92 -0.54
N LEU A 308 -14.70 3.06 -1.40
CA LEU A 308 -15.48 2.04 -2.12
C LEU A 308 -16.12 1.03 -1.15
N ILE A 309 -15.38 0.56 -0.15
CA ILE A 309 -15.86 -0.39 0.87
C ILE A 309 -16.92 0.26 1.77
N TYR A 310 -16.77 1.55 2.10
CA TYR A 310 -17.77 2.28 2.88
C TYR A 310 -19.13 2.34 2.17
N ALA A 311 -19.11 2.54 0.85
CA ALA A 311 -20.31 2.53 -0.01
C ALA A 311 -20.80 1.11 -0.36
N PHE A 312 -19.91 0.11 -0.42
CA PHE A 312 -20.28 -1.29 -0.63
C PHE A 312 -21.14 -1.85 0.52
N ALA A 313 -21.10 -1.23 1.70
CA ALA A 313 -22.02 -1.50 2.81
C ALA A 313 -23.50 -1.19 2.48
N ASP A 314 -23.76 -0.37 1.46
CA ASP A 314 -25.10 -0.08 0.97
C ASP A 314 -25.49 -1.04 -0.16
N VAL A 315 -24.56 -1.34 -1.08
CA VAL A 315 -24.73 -2.37 -2.14
C VAL A 315 -24.98 -3.78 -1.58
N SER A 316 -24.25 -4.16 -0.54
CA SER A 316 -24.32 -5.51 0.06
C SER A 316 -25.41 -5.67 1.12
N GLY A 317 -26.12 -4.57 1.46
CA GLY A 317 -27.00 -4.48 2.64
C GLY A 317 -26.26 -4.46 3.99
N ASN A 318 -25.13 -5.17 4.09
CA ASN A 318 -24.35 -5.41 5.30
C ASN A 318 -23.56 -4.15 5.75
N LYS A 319 -24.12 -3.44 6.73
CA LYS A 319 -23.54 -2.18 7.24
C LYS A 319 -22.18 -2.34 7.92
N ASN A 320 -21.80 -3.55 8.36
CA ASN A 320 -20.51 -3.78 8.99
C ASN A 320 -19.33 -3.63 8.01
N TRP A 321 -19.54 -3.54 6.69
CA TRP A 321 -18.49 -3.13 5.76
C TRP A 321 -17.97 -1.70 6.03
N ARG A 322 -18.79 -0.80 6.59
CA ARG A 322 -18.31 0.52 7.05
C ARG A 322 -17.28 0.38 8.17
N ASN A 323 -17.40 -0.64 9.02
CA ASN A 323 -16.42 -0.96 10.07
C ASN A 323 -15.08 -1.39 9.47
N VAL A 324 -15.09 -2.15 8.36
CA VAL A 324 -13.87 -2.52 7.63
C VAL A 324 -13.17 -1.28 7.08
N SER A 325 -13.92 -0.36 6.46
CA SER A 325 -13.37 0.91 5.97
C SER A 325 -12.73 1.75 7.09
N VAL A 326 -13.39 1.89 8.25
CA VAL A 326 -12.80 2.58 9.41
C VAL A 326 -11.54 1.85 9.91
N ALA A 327 -11.59 0.51 9.99
CA ALA A 327 -10.48 -0.33 10.42
C ALA A 327 -9.26 -0.29 9.47
N MET A 328 -9.43 0.16 8.21
CA MET A 328 -8.33 0.36 7.27
C MET A 328 -7.49 1.63 7.54
N THR A 329 -7.96 2.53 8.40
CA THR A 329 -7.30 3.83 8.70
C THR A 329 -5.85 3.71 9.19
N PRO A 330 -5.49 2.75 10.09
CA PRO A 330 -4.09 2.58 10.50
C PRO A 330 -3.17 2.19 9.34
N PHE A 331 -3.63 1.41 8.36
CA PHE A 331 -2.82 1.11 7.18
C PHE A 331 -2.59 2.33 6.28
N LEU A 332 -3.56 3.24 6.17
CA LEU A 332 -3.36 4.50 5.46
C LEU A 332 -2.28 5.36 6.14
N ALA A 333 -2.34 5.49 7.47
CA ALA A 333 -1.30 6.16 8.24
C ALA A 333 0.07 5.46 8.10
N SER A 334 0.08 4.12 8.08
CA SER A 334 1.28 3.30 7.85
C SER A 334 1.91 3.57 6.47
N GLY A 335 1.12 3.59 5.40
CA GLY A 335 1.57 3.97 4.07
C GLY A 335 2.14 5.39 4.02
N PHE A 336 1.51 6.34 4.71
CA PHE A 336 2.08 7.67 4.85
C PHE A 336 3.36 7.71 5.70
N CYS A 337 3.55 6.84 6.70
CA CYS A 337 4.85 6.72 7.40
C CYS A 337 5.98 6.30 6.46
N ALA A 338 5.75 5.32 5.58
CA ALA A 338 6.71 4.89 4.56
C ALA A 338 7.05 6.03 3.59
N CYS A 339 6.03 6.62 2.96
CA CYS A 339 6.21 7.75 2.05
C CYS A 339 6.90 8.95 2.72
N THR A 340 6.61 9.22 4.01
CA THR A 340 7.27 10.29 4.76
C THR A 340 8.74 9.98 5.04
N PHE A 341 9.09 8.73 5.32
CA PHE A 341 10.49 8.32 5.49
C PHE A 341 11.28 8.52 4.18
N HIS A 342 10.67 8.18 3.04
CA HIS A 342 11.23 8.40 1.71
C HIS A 342 11.37 9.89 1.34
N LEU A 343 10.36 10.73 1.65
CA LEU A 343 10.42 12.20 1.50
C LEU A 343 11.57 12.84 2.28
N PHE A 344 11.98 12.24 3.40
CA PHE A 344 13.15 12.66 4.18
C PHE A 344 14.42 11.88 3.81
N TYR A 345 14.50 11.39 2.57
CA TYR A 345 15.64 10.65 2.02
C TYR A 345 16.12 9.54 2.97
N ASN A 346 15.18 8.74 3.47
CA ASN A 346 15.41 7.63 4.40
C ASN A 346 16.27 7.98 5.63
N SER A 347 16.23 9.24 6.07
CA SER A 347 17.21 9.76 7.03
C SER A 347 17.14 9.06 8.40
N PRO A 348 18.29 8.66 8.98
CA PRO A 348 18.38 8.18 10.35
C PRO A 348 17.68 9.09 11.38
N GLY A 349 17.66 10.41 11.16
CA GLY A 349 17.04 11.38 12.06
C GLY A 349 15.53 11.23 12.26
N VAL A 350 14.83 10.51 11.37
CA VAL A 350 13.39 10.19 11.48
C VAL A 350 13.10 8.69 11.34
N ASN A 351 14.10 7.81 11.50
CA ASN A 351 13.93 6.38 11.20
C ASN A 351 12.95 5.62 12.13
N ALA A 352 12.50 6.22 13.25
CA ALA A 352 11.41 5.68 14.06
C ALA A 352 10.05 5.71 13.35
N LEU A 353 9.94 6.33 12.16
CA LEU A 353 8.81 6.14 11.25
C LEU A 353 8.61 4.67 10.84
N VAL A 354 9.67 3.87 10.72
CA VAL A 354 9.59 2.46 10.31
C VAL A 354 8.96 1.56 11.39
N PRO A 355 9.36 1.61 12.68
CA PRO A 355 8.61 0.90 13.73
C PRO A 355 7.22 1.50 13.99
N LEU A 356 6.97 2.79 13.70
CA LEU A 356 5.62 3.37 13.73
C LEU A 356 4.73 2.79 12.60
N GLN A 357 5.24 2.69 11.38
CA GLN A 357 4.63 1.99 10.26
C GLN A 357 4.31 0.54 10.64
N ALA A 358 5.27 -0.19 11.21
CA ALA A 358 5.06 -1.58 11.64
C ALA A 358 3.96 -1.71 12.73
N LEU A 359 3.92 -0.80 13.70
CA LEU A 359 2.89 -0.74 14.73
C LEU A 359 1.50 -0.43 14.14
N LEU A 360 1.42 0.55 13.23
CA LEU A 360 0.18 0.92 12.56
C LEU A 360 -0.35 -0.21 11.65
N THR A 361 0.54 -0.94 10.98
CA THR A 361 0.21 -2.15 10.22
C THR A 361 -0.34 -3.26 11.13
N LEU A 362 0.30 -3.52 12.28
CA LEU A 362 -0.20 -4.48 13.29
C LEU A 362 -1.59 -4.08 13.81
N LEU A 363 -1.80 -2.81 14.13
CA LEU A 363 -3.10 -2.30 14.59
C LEU A 363 -4.18 -2.41 13.50
N GLY A 364 -3.83 -2.11 12.24
CA GLY A 364 -4.71 -2.31 11.08
C GLY A 364 -5.09 -3.78 10.89
N ASN A 365 -4.12 -4.70 10.95
CA ASN A 365 -4.36 -6.14 10.84
C ASN A 365 -5.35 -6.62 11.91
N CYS A 366 -5.15 -6.22 13.17
CA CYS A 366 -6.06 -6.53 14.26
C CYS A 366 -7.47 -5.95 14.04
N ALA A 367 -7.56 -4.67 13.67
CA ALA A 367 -8.84 -4.00 13.47
C ALA A 367 -9.63 -4.59 12.29
N CYS A 368 -8.98 -4.82 11.14
CA CYS A 368 -9.62 -5.41 9.97
C CYS A 368 -10.01 -6.88 10.21
N GLY A 369 -9.22 -7.66 10.96
CA GLY A 369 -9.58 -9.02 11.37
C GLY A 369 -10.92 -9.08 12.13
N VAL A 370 -11.08 -8.20 13.12
CA VAL A 370 -12.34 -8.09 13.89
C VAL A 370 -13.47 -7.51 13.04
N ALA A 371 -13.19 -6.52 12.18
CA ALA A 371 -14.21 -5.94 11.32
C ALA A 371 -14.76 -6.97 10.30
N ALA A 372 -13.88 -7.76 9.65
CA ALA A 372 -14.29 -8.84 8.76
C ALA A 372 -15.06 -9.95 9.48
N TRP A 373 -14.71 -10.28 10.74
CA TRP A 373 -15.53 -11.17 11.58
C TRP A 373 -16.95 -10.62 11.79
N SER A 374 -17.11 -9.32 12.06
CA SER A 374 -18.44 -8.71 12.19
C SER A 374 -19.23 -8.63 10.87
N VAL A 375 -18.55 -8.46 9.74
CA VAL A 375 -19.16 -8.61 8.40
C VAL A 375 -19.68 -10.03 8.19
N VAL A 376 -18.88 -11.06 8.51
CA VAL A 376 -19.29 -12.47 8.44
C VAL A 376 -20.50 -12.75 9.34
N LYS A 377 -20.49 -12.30 10.59
CA LYS A 377 -21.58 -12.58 11.54
C LYS A 377 -22.90 -11.93 11.14
N GLU A 378 -22.85 -10.75 10.55
CA GLU A 378 -24.01 -10.11 9.93
C GLU A 378 -24.52 -10.90 8.72
N GLY A 379 -23.61 -11.39 7.86
CA GLY A 379 -23.96 -12.25 6.72
C GLY A 379 -24.52 -13.61 7.11
N GLU A 380 -24.09 -14.18 8.23
CA GLU A 380 -24.68 -15.39 8.83
C GLU A 380 -26.12 -15.12 9.28
N ALA A 381 -26.40 -13.98 9.93
CA ALA A 381 -27.76 -13.59 10.33
C ALA A 381 -28.66 -13.29 9.12
N MET A 382 -28.17 -12.50 8.15
CA MET A 382 -28.93 -12.14 6.94
C MET A 382 -29.39 -13.37 6.14
N LYS A 383 -28.56 -14.43 6.06
CA LYS A 383 -28.96 -15.70 5.43
C LYS A 383 -30.12 -16.41 6.15
N VAL A 384 -30.21 -16.30 7.48
CA VAL A 384 -31.33 -16.88 8.27
C VAL A 384 -32.59 -16.05 8.04
N ASP A 385 -32.47 -14.73 8.08
CA ASP A 385 -33.53 -13.77 7.78
C ASP A 385 -34.14 -13.96 6.37
N GLU A 386 -33.30 -14.18 5.36
CA GLU A 386 -33.73 -14.47 3.98
C GLU A 386 -34.44 -15.84 3.90
N ALA A 387 -33.90 -16.88 4.57
CA ALA A 387 -34.50 -18.22 4.57
C ALA A 387 -35.88 -18.25 5.25
N MET A 388 -36.06 -17.56 6.38
CA MET A 388 -37.35 -17.49 7.07
C MET A 388 -38.42 -16.80 6.21
N LYS A 389 -38.08 -15.66 5.58
CA LYS A 389 -39.03 -14.90 4.73
C LYS A 389 -39.43 -15.63 3.45
N ALA A 390 -38.55 -16.50 2.94
CA ALA A 390 -38.83 -17.34 1.77
C ALA A 390 -39.77 -18.51 2.08
N ASP A 391 -39.77 -19.03 3.31
CA ASP A 391 -40.72 -20.05 3.78
C ASP A 391 -42.09 -19.42 4.12
N GLU A 392 -42.07 -18.26 4.77
CA GLU A 392 -43.28 -17.51 5.18
C GLU A 392 -44.03 -16.86 4.01
N THR A 393 -43.34 -16.49 2.91
CA THR A 393 -43.99 -15.89 1.74
C THR A 393 -43.45 -16.42 0.40
N ASN A 394 -44.36 -17.03 -0.39
CA ASN A 394 -44.13 -17.32 -1.82
C ASN A 394 -44.25 -16.02 -2.66
N ARG A 395 -43.39 -15.04 -2.37
CA ARG A 395 -43.27 -13.76 -3.08
C ARG A 395 -41.88 -13.64 -3.68
N VAL A 396 -41.81 -13.11 -4.91
CA VAL A 396 -40.54 -12.80 -5.56
C VAL A 396 -39.77 -11.81 -4.69
N MET A 397 -38.58 -12.20 -4.26
CA MET A 397 -37.74 -11.40 -3.36
C MET A 397 -37.14 -10.22 -4.12
N ILE A 398 -37.81 -9.07 -4.07
CA ILE A 398 -37.29 -7.80 -4.60
C ILE A 398 -36.06 -7.42 -3.77
N PRO A 399 -34.87 -7.25 -4.37
CA PRO A 399 -33.66 -6.88 -3.63
C PRO A 399 -33.79 -5.48 -3.00
N PRO A 400 -33.11 -5.20 -1.88
CA PRO A 400 -33.20 -3.91 -1.21
C PRO A 400 -32.70 -2.79 -2.14
N ARG A 401 -33.60 -1.84 -2.47
CA ARG A 401 -33.35 -0.75 -3.42
C ARG A 401 -32.11 0.06 -3.02
N VAL A 402 -31.10 0.08 -3.88
CA VAL A 402 -29.93 0.95 -3.72
C VAL A 402 -30.36 2.39 -4.00
N THR A 403 -30.47 3.21 -2.95
CA THR A 403 -30.98 4.60 -3.05
C THR A 403 -29.87 5.65 -3.28
N SER A 404 -28.61 5.24 -3.30
CA SER A 404 -27.44 6.12 -3.43
C SER A 404 -26.81 5.99 -4.82
N SER A 405 -26.69 7.10 -5.56
CA SER A 405 -25.87 7.12 -6.77
C SER A 405 -24.38 7.01 -6.42
N PHE A 406 -23.61 6.37 -7.30
CA PHE A 406 -22.17 6.11 -7.10
C PHE A 406 -21.29 6.85 -8.11
N ASP A 407 -21.77 7.98 -8.64
CA ASP A 407 -21.20 8.72 -9.79
C ASP A 407 -19.75 9.21 -9.59
N TRP A 408 -19.28 9.22 -8.34
CA TRP A 408 -17.90 9.53 -7.95
C TRP A 408 -16.94 8.32 -8.09
N ALA A 409 -17.48 7.09 -8.11
CA ALA A 409 -16.70 5.86 -8.11
C ALA A 409 -16.16 5.59 -9.52
N PRO A 410 -14.87 5.21 -9.66
CA PRO A 410 -14.28 4.98 -10.97
C PRO A 410 -14.85 3.70 -11.59
N GLU A 411 -15.51 3.83 -12.75
CA GLU A 411 -15.92 2.69 -13.59
C GLU A 411 -14.73 1.72 -13.82
N PRO A 412 -14.97 0.40 -13.85
CA PRO A 412 -13.96 -0.63 -14.16
C PRO A 412 -13.58 -0.67 -15.65
N ASN A 413 -13.23 0.49 -16.24
CA ASN A 413 -12.96 0.70 -17.67
C ASN A 413 -11.53 1.24 -17.93
N ALA A 414 -11.12 1.24 -19.21
CA ALA A 414 -9.78 1.67 -19.61
C ALA A 414 -9.47 3.15 -19.32
N ALA A 415 -10.47 4.04 -19.35
CA ALA A 415 -10.28 5.46 -19.07
C ALA A 415 -10.00 5.72 -17.58
N SER A 416 -10.68 5.03 -16.67
CA SER A 416 -10.39 5.07 -15.22
C SER A 416 -8.98 4.56 -14.92
N VAL A 417 -8.59 3.44 -15.54
CA VAL A 417 -7.24 2.87 -15.39
C VAL A 417 -6.16 3.82 -15.92
N LEU A 418 -6.38 4.45 -17.09
CA LEU A 418 -5.43 5.43 -17.65
C LEU A 418 -5.35 6.71 -16.82
N LYS A 419 -6.45 7.17 -16.21
CA LYS A 419 -6.43 8.28 -15.23
C LYS A 419 -5.55 7.94 -14.02
N LEU A 420 -5.69 6.74 -13.46
CA LEU A 420 -4.88 6.26 -12.33
C LEU A 420 -3.40 6.10 -12.70
N ALA A 421 -3.11 5.57 -13.88
CA ALA A 421 -1.74 5.44 -14.39
C ALA A 421 -1.06 6.81 -14.61
N ALA A 422 -1.78 7.76 -15.21
CA ALA A 422 -1.30 9.12 -15.41
C ALA A 422 -1.11 9.86 -14.07
N TRP A 423 -2.06 9.74 -13.14
CA TRP A 423 -1.94 10.27 -11.79
C TRP A 423 -0.70 9.73 -11.06
N SER A 424 -0.45 8.42 -11.14
CA SER A 424 0.69 7.78 -10.48
C SER A 424 2.03 8.28 -11.04
N ALA A 425 2.16 8.34 -12.37
CA ALA A 425 3.39 8.83 -13.02
C ALA A 425 3.63 10.34 -12.82
N ILE A 426 2.59 11.16 -12.97
CA ILE A 426 2.69 12.63 -12.81
C ILE A 426 2.89 12.99 -11.34
N GLY A 427 2.16 12.34 -10.42
CA GLY A 427 2.32 12.52 -8.98
C GLY A 427 3.72 12.12 -8.51
N ALA A 428 4.29 11.03 -9.04
CA ALA A 428 5.65 10.61 -8.73
C ALA A 428 6.72 11.62 -9.16
N ALA A 429 6.61 12.16 -10.37
CA ALA A 429 7.50 13.22 -10.83
C ALA A 429 7.28 14.51 -10.02
N GLY A 430 6.03 14.83 -9.65
CA GLY A 430 5.68 15.95 -8.79
C GLY A 430 6.25 15.84 -7.38
N VAL A 431 6.30 14.63 -6.79
CA VAL A 431 6.99 14.37 -5.52
C VAL A 431 8.50 14.49 -5.72
N LYS A 432 9.11 13.68 -6.59
CA LYS A 432 10.58 13.60 -6.77
C LYS A 432 11.25 14.93 -7.07
N TYR A 433 10.63 15.75 -7.93
CA TYR A 433 11.17 17.06 -8.28
C TYR A 433 10.62 18.18 -7.39
N GLY A 434 9.49 17.96 -6.71
CA GLY A 434 8.93 18.89 -5.72
C GLY A 434 9.71 18.92 -4.41
N GLU A 435 10.16 17.76 -3.91
CA GLU A 435 10.96 17.67 -2.67
C GLU A 435 12.28 18.46 -2.78
N LEU A 436 12.89 18.47 -3.96
CA LEU A 436 14.07 19.28 -4.31
C LEU A 436 13.77 20.80 -4.42
N LEU A 437 12.54 21.19 -4.78
CA LEU A 437 12.12 22.59 -4.88
C LEU A 437 11.70 23.21 -3.54
N CYS A 438 11.52 22.40 -2.49
CA CYS A 438 11.20 22.86 -1.13
C CYS A 438 12.43 23.33 -0.31
N GLY A 439 13.58 23.57 -0.95
CA GLY A 439 14.80 24.04 -0.30
C GLY A 439 15.31 23.04 0.74
N THR A 440 15.71 23.52 1.93
CA THR A 440 16.22 22.64 2.98
C THR A 440 15.13 21.89 3.75
N PHE A 441 13.84 22.08 3.43
CA PHE A 441 12.73 21.52 4.23
C PHE A 441 12.84 20.00 4.43
N PHE A 442 13.14 19.25 3.37
CA PHE A 442 13.32 17.79 3.38
C PHE A 442 14.75 17.34 3.70
N LEU A 443 15.73 18.24 3.60
CA LEU A 443 17.13 18.00 3.99
C LEU A 443 17.34 18.15 5.51
N GLU A 444 16.41 18.81 6.21
CA GLU A 444 16.39 19.00 7.66
C GLU A 444 15.26 18.18 8.32
N PRO A 445 15.37 16.84 8.40
CA PRO A 445 14.31 15.97 8.92
C PRO A 445 14.05 16.21 10.41
N THR A 446 12.77 16.34 10.79
CA THR A 446 12.35 16.36 12.21
C THR A 446 11.05 15.59 12.40
N TYR A 447 10.87 14.99 13.57
CA TYR A 447 9.61 14.30 13.92
C TYR A 447 8.39 15.22 13.88
N GLY A 448 8.54 16.53 14.13
CA GLY A 448 7.46 17.51 13.97
C GLY A 448 6.98 17.64 12.52
N LYS A 449 7.92 17.79 11.56
CA LYS A 449 7.60 17.81 10.12
C LYS A 449 6.99 16.46 9.70
N ALA A 450 7.64 15.35 10.08
CA ALA A 450 7.24 14.01 9.67
C ALA A 450 5.85 13.61 10.17
N LEU A 451 5.57 13.76 11.47
CA LEU A 451 4.26 13.40 12.03
C LEU A 451 3.13 14.28 11.49
N ALA A 452 3.40 15.52 11.10
CA ALA A 452 2.43 16.36 10.40
C ALA A 452 2.11 15.82 8.98
N ILE A 453 3.14 15.41 8.23
CA ILE A 453 2.99 14.82 6.87
C ILE A 453 2.28 13.46 6.93
N VAL A 454 2.40 12.69 8.02
CA VAL A 454 1.60 11.48 8.24
C VAL A 454 0.16 11.80 8.64
N ALA A 455 -0.02 12.62 9.68
CA ALA A 455 -1.32 12.82 10.31
C ALA A 455 -2.29 13.66 9.48
N ALA A 456 -1.81 14.71 8.79
CA ALA A 456 -2.67 15.63 8.05
C ALA A 456 -3.41 14.96 6.87
N PRO A 457 -2.75 14.29 5.90
CA PRO A 457 -3.46 13.64 4.79
C PRO A 457 -4.28 12.43 5.27
N THR A 458 -3.85 11.71 6.31
CA THR A 458 -4.66 10.67 6.95
C THR A 458 -5.98 11.26 7.47
N ALA A 459 -5.93 12.33 8.25
CA ALA A 459 -7.11 12.98 8.83
C ALA A 459 -8.02 13.62 7.75
N ILE A 460 -7.43 14.26 6.74
CA ILE A 460 -8.16 14.82 5.58
C ILE A 460 -8.89 13.70 4.83
N TRP A 461 -8.25 12.58 4.55
CA TRP A 461 -8.92 11.46 3.86
C TRP A 461 -10.02 10.83 4.72
N CYS A 462 -9.79 10.67 6.03
CA CYS A 462 -10.82 10.24 6.96
C CYS A 462 -12.03 11.19 6.96
N ALA A 463 -11.82 12.50 6.87
CA ALA A 463 -12.90 13.47 6.72
C ALA A 463 -13.62 13.35 5.35
N VAL A 464 -12.90 13.01 4.28
CA VAL A 464 -13.50 12.77 2.94
C VAL A 464 -14.33 11.48 2.88
N VAL A 465 -13.95 10.43 3.59
CA VAL A 465 -14.69 9.15 3.61
C VAL A 465 -15.82 9.15 4.65
N PHE A 466 -15.57 9.66 5.86
CA PHE A 466 -16.48 9.54 7.01
C PHE A 466 -17.20 10.85 7.38
N GLY A 467 -16.77 12.02 6.88
CA GLY A 467 -17.33 13.31 7.29
C GLY A 467 -18.78 13.57 6.84
N GLY A 468 -19.26 12.79 5.86
CA GLY A 468 -20.65 12.83 5.38
C GLY A 468 -21.64 11.97 6.17
N THR A 469 -21.25 11.39 7.32
CA THR A 469 -22.18 10.63 8.16
C THR A 469 -23.33 11.50 8.65
N ASP A 470 -24.56 11.09 8.35
CA ASP A 470 -25.76 11.75 8.85
C ASP A 470 -25.82 11.66 10.38
N ARG A 471 -25.75 12.81 11.05
CA ARG A 471 -25.68 12.91 12.52
C ARG A 471 -26.98 12.50 13.21
N SER A 472 -28.03 12.25 12.44
CA SER A 472 -29.36 11.82 12.91
C SER A 472 -29.44 10.37 13.40
N SER A 473 -28.45 9.51 13.10
CA SER A 473 -28.46 8.09 13.49
C SER A 473 -27.17 7.63 14.19
N PRO A 474 -27.04 7.79 15.53
CA PRO A 474 -25.85 7.42 16.30
C PRO A 474 -25.50 5.92 16.41
N GLY A 475 -26.22 5.03 15.70
CA GLY A 475 -26.31 3.61 16.05
C GLY A 475 -25.48 2.59 15.26
N SER A 476 -24.71 3.00 14.23
CA SER A 476 -24.12 2.05 13.25
C SER A 476 -22.59 2.08 13.13
N SER A 477 -21.88 2.69 14.09
CA SER A 477 -20.41 2.67 14.11
C SER A 477 -19.86 1.41 14.81
N PHE A 478 -18.76 0.85 14.31
CA PHE A 478 -18.01 -0.24 14.98
C PHE A 478 -17.85 -0.01 16.49
N LEU A 479 -17.40 1.19 16.86
CA LEU A 479 -17.13 1.58 18.25
C LEU A 479 -18.40 1.79 19.10
N SER A 480 -19.57 2.04 18.50
CA SER A 480 -20.86 2.03 19.23
C SER A 480 -21.41 0.61 19.42
N GLY A 481 -21.07 -0.32 18.51
CA GLY A 481 -21.34 -1.75 18.70
C GLY A 481 -20.43 -2.41 19.74
N LEU A 482 -19.18 -1.96 19.85
CA LEU A 482 -18.20 -2.41 20.85
C LEU A 482 -18.38 -1.70 22.21
N SER A 483 -19.56 -1.84 22.82
CA SER A 483 -19.88 -1.28 24.13
C SER A 483 -19.94 -2.36 25.21
N MET A 484 -19.65 -1.98 26.46
CA MET A 484 -19.84 -2.87 27.61
C MET A 484 -21.32 -3.22 27.83
N ASP A 485 -22.26 -2.42 27.32
CA ASP A 485 -23.68 -2.70 27.44
C ASP A 485 -24.15 -3.76 26.41
N LYS A 486 -23.52 -3.83 25.23
CA LYS A 486 -23.71 -4.96 24.30
C LYS A 486 -22.99 -6.24 24.76
N VAL A 487 -21.95 -6.13 25.59
CA VAL A 487 -21.40 -7.28 26.34
C VAL A 487 -22.41 -7.77 27.38
N LYS A 488 -23.03 -6.86 28.15
CA LYS A 488 -24.06 -7.19 29.15
C LYS A 488 -25.36 -7.76 28.56
N SER A 489 -25.69 -7.51 27.28
CA SER A 489 -26.92 -8.07 26.68
C SER A 489 -26.89 -9.59 26.56
N PHE A 490 -25.70 -10.22 26.54
CA PHE A 490 -25.53 -11.68 26.71
C PHE A 490 -25.55 -12.11 28.20
N GLY A 491 -26.10 -11.27 29.09
CA GLY A 491 -26.31 -11.54 30.51
C GLY A 491 -25.08 -12.09 31.24
N LYS A 492 -25.26 -13.27 31.85
CA LYS A 492 -24.20 -13.98 32.58
C LYS A 492 -23.07 -14.44 31.65
N ALA A 493 -23.40 -14.93 30.46
CA ALA A 493 -22.42 -15.45 29.50
C ALA A 493 -21.49 -14.34 28.97
N GLY A 494 -22.04 -13.19 28.59
CA GLY A 494 -21.25 -12.02 28.19
C GLY A 494 -20.37 -11.47 29.31
N THR A 495 -20.87 -11.46 30.55
CA THR A 495 -20.09 -11.06 31.72
C THR A 495 -18.91 -12.01 31.95
N ILE A 496 -19.12 -13.32 31.86
CA ILE A 496 -18.07 -14.33 32.02
C ILE A 496 -17.06 -14.28 30.86
N ALA A 497 -17.53 -14.10 29.61
CA ALA A 497 -16.67 -13.93 28.44
C ALA A 497 -15.75 -12.70 28.57
N TYR A 498 -16.28 -11.57 29.06
CA TYR A 498 -15.47 -10.38 29.34
C TYR A 498 -14.43 -10.62 30.44
N VAL A 499 -14.79 -11.32 31.54
CA VAL A 499 -13.83 -11.68 32.59
C VAL A 499 -12.73 -12.61 32.05
N ILE A 500 -13.07 -13.60 31.21
CA ILE A 500 -12.07 -14.47 30.58
C ILE A 500 -11.10 -13.66 29.70
N VAL A 501 -11.62 -12.73 28.90
CA VAL A 501 -10.80 -11.89 27.99
C VAL A 501 -9.93 -10.90 28.77
N GLU A 502 -10.44 -10.25 29.82
CA GLU A 502 -9.63 -9.38 30.68
C GLU A 502 -8.56 -10.19 31.43
N LEU A 503 -8.89 -11.34 32.03
CA LEU A 503 -7.91 -12.19 32.69
C LEU A 503 -6.81 -12.67 31.73
N GLY A 504 -7.20 -13.13 30.53
CA GLY A 504 -6.24 -13.52 29.48
C GLY A 504 -5.37 -12.35 29.01
N PHE A 505 -5.95 -11.16 28.84
CA PHE A 505 -5.23 -9.95 28.49
C PHE A 505 -4.21 -9.58 29.57
N TRP A 506 -4.61 -9.51 30.84
CA TRP A 506 -3.71 -9.12 31.94
C TRP A 506 -2.64 -10.18 32.23
N ALA A 507 -2.96 -11.48 32.08
CA ALA A 507 -2.01 -12.58 32.19
C ALA A 507 -0.90 -12.54 31.12
N ILE A 508 -1.13 -11.87 29.98
CA ILE A 508 -0.10 -11.61 28.96
C ILE A 508 0.54 -10.24 29.17
N ALA A 509 -0.28 -9.20 29.37
CA ALA A 509 0.17 -7.81 29.44
C ALA A 509 1.07 -7.51 30.64
N PHE A 510 0.86 -8.12 31.81
CA PHE A 510 1.75 -7.92 32.96
C PHE A 510 3.14 -8.56 32.76
N PRO A 511 3.28 -9.86 32.39
CA PRO A 511 4.58 -10.43 32.05
C PRO A 511 5.28 -9.72 30.89
N VAL A 512 4.53 -9.30 29.86
CA VAL A 512 5.09 -8.52 28.75
C VAL A 512 5.59 -7.16 29.23
N ALA A 513 4.84 -6.41 30.05
CA ALA A 513 5.28 -5.11 30.58
C ALA A 513 6.48 -5.23 31.54
N PHE A 514 6.53 -6.29 32.36
CA PHE A 514 7.62 -6.54 33.31
C PHE A 514 8.91 -7.00 32.59
N GLY A 515 8.79 -7.92 31.63
CA GLY A 515 9.89 -8.31 30.74
C GLY A 515 10.34 -7.16 29.85
N TRP A 516 9.41 -6.32 29.40
CA TRP A 516 9.71 -5.09 28.65
C TRP A 516 10.53 -4.12 29.48
N TYR A 517 10.26 -3.94 30.78
CA TYR A 517 11.12 -3.13 31.66
C TYR A 517 12.57 -3.67 31.67
N ARG A 518 12.73 -5.00 31.73
CA ARG A 518 14.05 -5.64 31.70
C ARG A 518 14.81 -5.44 30.38
N VAL A 519 14.11 -5.24 29.27
CA VAL A 519 14.68 -4.84 27.98
C VAL A 519 14.94 -3.33 27.94
N ALA A 520 13.96 -2.51 28.34
CA ALA A 520 13.95 -1.06 28.24
C ALA A 520 14.94 -0.35 29.18
N GLU A 521 15.21 -0.89 30.38
CA GLU A 521 16.21 -0.34 31.32
C GLU A 521 17.49 -1.19 31.38
N GLY A 522 17.38 -2.52 31.32
CA GLY A 522 18.52 -3.44 31.43
C GLY A 522 18.75 -3.99 32.84
N THR A 523 18.04 -3.44 33.83
CA THR A 523 17.80 -3.99 35.17
C THR A 523 16.40 -4.61 35.25
N TRP A 524 16.15 -5.47 36.23
CA TRP A 524 14.76 -5.79 36.60
C TRP A 524 14.18 -4.60 37.39
N LEU A 525 12.88 -4.36 37.26
CA LEU A 525 12.17 -3.28 37.95
C LEU A 525 12.32 -3.42 39.47
N ASP A 526 13.08 -2.52 40.10
CA ASP A 526 13.18 -2.49 41.56
C ASP A 526 12.15 -1.51 42.16
N LEU A 527 11.14 -2.07 42.84
CA LEU A 527 10.14 -1.29 43.57
C LEU A 527 10.67 -0.75 44.91
N ALA A 528 11.91 -1.04 45.32
CA ALA A 528 12.59 -0.36 46.41
C ALA A 528 13.22 0.98 45.96
N ASP A 529 13.83 1.03 44.77
CA ASP A 529 14.49 2.24 44.25
C ASP A 529 13.50 3.40 43.93
N ALA A 530 13.98 4.64 44.01
CA ALA A 530 13.20 5.84 43.73
C ALA A 530 13.22 6.26 42.25
N GLY A 531 14.33 6.01 41.54
CA GLY A 531 14.45 6.27 40.11
C GLY A 531 13.58 5.32 39.28
N ASP A 532 13.61 4.02 39.59
CA ASP A 532 12.80 3.01 38.93
C ASP A 532 11.29 3.22 39.14
N LYS A 533 10.86 3.69 40.32
CA LYS A 533 9.48 4.17 40.54
C LYS A 533 9.12 5.34 39.62
N ALA A 534 10.00 6.33 39.46
CA ALA A 534 9.74 7.48 38.60
C ALA A 534 9.68 7.09 37.12
N ARG A 535 10.59 6.22 36.67
CA ARG A 535 10.55 5.58 35.33
C ARG A 535 9.26 4.80 35.12
N LEU A 536 8.84 4.00 36.09
CA LEU A 536 7.59 3.22 36.04
C LEU A 536 6.36 4.11 35.92
N PHE A 537 6.33 5.29 36.55
CA PHE A 537 5.26 6.27 36.35
C PHE A 537 5.25 6.85 34.92
N GLY A 538 6.41 7.21 34.37
CA GLY A 538 6.53 7.73 33.00
C GLY A 538 6.17 6.69 31.93
N ALA A 539 6.75 5.50 32.01
CA ALA A 539 6.40 4.37 31.17
C ALA A 539 4.95 3.91 31.39
N GLY A 540 4.45 4.04 32.62
CA GLY A 540 3.06 3.75 33.01
C GLY A 540 2.04 4.59 32.25
N ALA A 541 2.33 5.86 31.95
CA ALA A 541 1.46 6.69 31.12
C ALA A 541 1.35 6.15 29.68
N VAL A 542 2.47 5.70 29.09
CA VAL A 542 2.50 5.08 27.75
C VAL A 542 1.78 3.73 27.78
N PHE A 543 2.07 2.88 28.77
CA PHE A 543 1.42 1.57 28.95
C PHE A 543 -0.09 1.69 29.15
N VAL A 544 -0.55 2.58 30.04
CA VAL A 544 -1.99 2.81 30.28
C VAL A 544 -2.70 3.32 29.03
N ASN A 545 -2.06 4.18 28.24
CA ASN A 545 -2.64 4.64 26.97
C ASN A 545 -2.64 3.54 25.89
N GLY A 546 -1.65 2.65 25.87
CA GLY A 546 -1.68 1.43 25.05
C GLY A 546 -2.79 0.46 25.46
N VAL A 547 -2.94 0.18 26.76
CA VAL A 547 -4.04 -0.62 27.33
C VAL A 547 -5.40 -0.02 26.97
N ARG A 548 -5.55 1.32 27.03
CA ARG A 548 -6.75 2.04 26.58
C ARG A 548 -7.02 1.89 25.09
N ALA A 549 -6.00 2.01 24.24
CA ALA A 549 -6.13 1.80 22.79
C ALA A 549 -6.58 0.35 22.45
N LEU A 550 -6.28 -0.62 23.32
CA LEU A 550 -6.71 -2.02 23.19
C LEU A 550 -8.07 -2.33 23.86
N VAL A 551 -8.80 -1.34 24.39
CA VAL A 551 -10.17 -1.55 24.92
C VAL A 551 -11.14 -2.09 23.86
N PRO A 552 -11.22 -1.53 22.63
CA PRO A 552 -12.14 -2.04 21.61
C PRO A 552 -11.84 -3.50 21.23
N LEU A 553 -10.56 -3.87 21.14
CA LEU A 553 -10.14 -5.24 20.84
C LEU A 553 -10.59 -6.23 21.94
N ARG A 554 -10.50 -5.83 23.22
CA ARG A 554 -10.98 -6.63 24.35
C ARG A 554 -12.50 -6.76 24.37
N LEU A 555 -13.23 -5.67 24.15
CA LEU A 555 -14.70 -5.71 24.05
C LEU A 555 -15.17 -6.56 22.87
N ALA A 556 -14.48 -6.50 21.73
CA ALA A 556 -14.76 -7.35 20.57
C ALA A 556 -14.50 -8.83 20.84
N ALA A 557 -13.36 -9.17 21.46
CA ALA A 557 -13.07 -10.55 21.84
C ALA A 557 -14.08 -11.09 22.87
N ALA A 558 -14.55 -10.26 23.80
CA ALA A 558 -15.59 -10.64 24.76
C ALA A 558 -16.94 -10.91 24.06
N LEU A 559 -17.35 -10.04 23.12
CA LEU A 559 -18.54 -10.24 22.29
C LEU A 559 -18.45 -11.49 21.40
N ALA A 560 -17.27 -11.77 20.84
CA ALA A 560 -17.03 -12.96 20.04
C ALA A 560 -17.04 -14.26 20.85
N LEU A 561 -16.63 -14.20 22.12
CA LEU A 561 -16.60 -15.34 23.04
C LEU A 561 -17.95 -15.61 23.74
N ALA A 562 -18.80 -14.59 23.91
CA ALA A 562 -20.05 -14.70 24.66
C ALA A 562 -21.00 -15.85 24.22
N PRO A 563 -21.27 -16.09 22.92
CA PRO A 563 -22.15 -17.19 22.50
C PRO A 563 -21.58 -18.58 22.81
N TYR A 564 -20.25 -18.73 22.80
CA TYR A 564 -19.60 -19.99 23.16
C TYR A 564 -19.68 -20.26 24.66
N VAL A 565 -19.58 -19.20 25.48
CA VAL A 565 -19.78 -19.30 26.94
C VAL A 565 -21.24 -19.62 27.26
N GLU A 566 -22.19 -19.02 26.55
CA GLU A 566 -23.63 -19.31 26.68
C GLU A 566 -23.95 -20.77 26.39
N SER A 567 -23.48 -21.29 25.26
CA SER A 567 -23.59 -22.70 24.90
C SER A 567 -22.91 -23.62 25.94
N ALA A 568 -21.70 -23.29 26.39
CA ALA A 568 -20.97 -24.06 27.40
C ALA A 568 -21.61 -24.00 28.81
N MET A 569 -22.44 -23.00 29.09
CA MET A 569 -23.25 -22.90 30.31
C MET A 569 -24.56 -23.70 30.24
N GLY A 570 -24.81 -24.44 29.15
CA GLY A 570 -26.06 -25.17 28.93
C GLY A 570 -27.18 -24.31 28.33
N GLY A 571 -26.86 -23.13 27.80
CA GLY A 571 -27.77 -22.29 27.03
C GLY A 571 -28.10 -22.92 25.67
N GLY A 572 -28.95 -23.95 25.68
CA GLY A 572 -29.68 -24.38 24.50
C GLY A 572 -30.68 -23.30 24.06
N ALA A 573 -31.03 -23.28 22.78
CA ALA A 573 -31.89 -22.24 22.22
C ALA A 573 -33.22 -22.12 22.96
N VAL A 574 -33.55 -20.91 23.42
CA VAL A 574 -34.93 -20.53 23.69
C VAL A 574 -35.60 -20.39 22.33
N GLY A 575 -36.19 -21.49 21.85
CA GLY A 575 -37.15 -21.44 20.74
C GLY A 575 -38.37 -20.63 21.16
N ALA A 576 -39.20 -20.24 20.19
CA ALA A 576 -40.50 -19.66 20.48
C ALA A 576 -41.29 -20.62 21.37
N GLY A 577 -41.66 -20.15 22.56
CA GLY A 577 -42.70 -20.74 23.37
C GLY A 577 -43.95 -19.92 23.13
N ASP A 578 -44.96 -20.54 22.51
CA ASP A 578 -46.23 -19.88 22.23
C ASP A 578 -46.95 -19.53 23.55
N GLU A 579 -47.26 -18.26 23.79
CA GLU A 579 -48.22 -17.84 24.82
C GLU A 579 -49.66 -17.89 24.28
N ASP A 580 -50.04 -19.04 23.70
CA ASP A 580 -51.45 -19.45 23.65
C ASP A 580 -51.78 -20.04 25.03
N GLY A 581 -52.74 -19.42 25.73
CA GLY A 581 -53.03 -19.73 27.14
C GLY A 581 -54.24 -20.64 27.37
N ASP A 582 -54.42 -21.04 28.63
CA ASP A 582 -55.73 -21.41 29.20
C ASP A 582 -55.69 -21.27 30.74
N GLU A 583 -56.87 -21.01 31.33
CA GLU A 583 -57.20 -20.78 32.77
C GLU A 583 -56.61 -19.55 33.51
#